data_AF-A0A2E4ZXU9-F1
#
_entry.id   AF-A0A2E4ZXU9-F1
#
_cell.length_a   1.000
_cell.length_b   1.000
_cell.length_c   1.000
_cell.angle_alpha   90.00
_cell.angle_beta   90.00
_cell.angle_gamma   90.00
#
_symmetry.space_group_name_H-M   'P 1'
#
loop_
_entity.id
_entity.type
_entity.pdbx_description
1 polymer ?
#
loop_
_entity_poly.entity_id
_entity_poly.type
_entity_poly.pdbx_seq_one_letter_code
_entity_poly.pdbx_strand_id
1 'polypeptide(L)'
;MKTISKAFLFVSVFLGMALSASAQQPNYFKQYGSKVAVVAQRVGSTPKPMQLLSIDPKLGKLFCNIPEVGQVNYELSRLADQKVQRFDYTWPKRTRQALMLAADEQYDKIPEEIMAKDVRPIMYPLLNYLEVPNKYFNVHEQCLAFVRLLVAKKQYPEVLMVLGTINLNALEKVGYREFSDVALELVAKVISINPAYVAPALKLLAKVNVRANNGNDHEAMSELGDSLRKLNQFSYAIQVYNRLATIMAPLPASPIKERTRLWPVYCYFKVYSAYSKKPDAASQKAASQYLNAARSYLAAIDKKPPLRSANEFSLYKLLRAILYLNYARIQEQRGASEAAESYYNQSVIEVTEGIVSSRVGLDWLPEALLMAAHGYEKLEAADSAKNIYRQMTVFYKGTNWATIANKRLGTAP
;
A
#
# COMPACT_ATOMS: atom_id res chain seq x y z
N MET A 1 -35.18 2.74 -21.35
CA MET A 1 -35.02 3.77 -20.30
C MET A 1 -35.74 3.26 -19.06
N LYS A 2 -35.19 3.07 -17.86
CA LYS A 2 -33.97 3.54 -17.19
C LYS A 2 -33.34 2.36 -16.44
N THR A 3 -32.03 2.24 -16.54
CA THR A 3 -31.16 1.36 -15.75
C THR A 3 -31.06 1.87 -14.31
N ILE A 4 -31.37 1.03 -13.32
CA ILE A 4 -31.07 1.29 -11.91
C ILE A 4 -29.83 0.48 -11.55
N SER A 5 -28.75 1.22 -11.32
CA SER A 5 -27.46 0.74 -10.83
C SER A 5 -27.63 0.10 -9.45
N LYS A 6 -27.31 -1.19 -9.32
CA LYS A 6 -27.19 -1.86 -8.02
C LYS A 6 -25.73 -1.76 -7.56
N ALA A 7 -25.49 -0.91 -6.57
CA ALA A 7 -24.25 -0.85 -5.84
C ALA A 7 -24.00 -2.20 -5.13
N PHE A 8 -22.87 -2.84 -5.46
CA PHE A 8 -22.46 -4.11 -4.89
C PHE A 8 -21.80 -3.89 -3.51
N LEU A 9 -22.42 -4.41 -2.47
CA LEU A 9 -21.85 -4.52 -1.13
C LEU A 9 -20.82 -5.66 -1.14
N PHE A 10 -19.54 -5.34 -0.97
CA PHE A 10 -18.48 -6.33 -0.74
C PHE A 10 -18.58 -6.86 0.69
N VAL A 11 -19.04 -8.11 0.86
CA VAL A 11 -18.91 -8.83 2.13
C VAL A 11 -17.48 -9.35 2.23
N SER A 12 -16.69 -8.72 3.10
CA SER A 12 -15.33 -9.14 3.44
C SER A 12 -15.40 -10.28 4.46
N VAL A 13 -15.07 -11.51 4.05
CA VAL A 13 -14.94 -12.65 4.98
C VAL A 13 -13.52 -12.64 5.54
N PHE A 14 -13.39 -12.22 6.80
CA PHE A 14 -12.18 -12.33 7.60
C PHE A 14 -11.88 -13.81 7.88
N LEU A 15 -10.75 -14.30 7.40
CA LEU A 15 -10.19 -15.56 7.88
C LEU A 15 -9.29 -15.22 9.07
N GLY A 16 -9.73 -15.62 10.27
CA GLY A 16 -9.07 -15.31 11.53
C GLY A 16 -7.66 -15.90 11.62
N MET A 17 -6.66 -15.04 11.65
CA MET A 17 -5.38 -15.35 12.30
C MET A 17 -5.52 -14.94 13.76
N ALA A 18 -5.12 -15.83 14.67
CA ALA A 18 -4.97 -15.55 16.08
C ALA A 18 -4.07 -14.31 16.25
N LEU A 19 -4.67 -13.19 16.65
CA LEU A 19 -3.96 -11.97 16.99
C LEU A 19 -3.17 -12.25 18.27
N SER A 20 -1.86 -12.40 18.14
CA SER A 20 -0.95 -12.19 19.26
C SER A 20 -1.25 -10.80 19.82
N ALA A 21 -1.58 -10.71 21.11
CA ALA A 21 -1.89 -9.45 21.78
C ALA A 21 -0.72 -8.47 21.64
N SER A 22 -0.78 -7.59 20.65
CA SER A 22 0.09 -6.43 20.58
C SER A 22 -0.25 -5.57 21.78
N ALA A 23 0.71 -5.34 22.69
CA ALA A 23 0.58 -4.32 23.73
C ALA A 23 0.03 -3.04 23.08
N GLN A 24 -1.15 -2.62 23.53
CA GLN A 24 -1.92 -1.57 22.90
C GLN A 24 -1.14 -0.27 23.06
N GLN A 25 -0.56 0.26 21.98
CA GLN A 25 0.23 1.48 22.06
C GLN A 25 -0.62 2.63 22.62
N PRO A 26 -0.05 3.47 23.51
CA PRO A 26 -0.76 4.58 24.11
C PRO A 26 -1.26 5.56 23.04
N ASN A 27 -2.52 5.97 23.13
CA ASN A 27 -3.06 7.01 22.26
C ASN A 27 -2.62 8.38 22.79
N TYR A 28 -1.48 8.86 22.28
CA TYR A 28 -0.88 10.11 22.74
C TYR A 28 -1.72 11.36 22.42
N PHE A 29 -2.58 11.35 21.39
CA PHE A 29 -3.56 12.42 21.17
C PHE A 29 -4.53 12.55 22.35
N LYS A 30 -4.99 11.40 22.90
CA LYS A 30 -5.84 11.40 24.10
C LYS A 30 -5.05 11.78 25.35
N GLN A 31 -3.81 11.31 25.47
CA GLN A 31 -2.98 11.54 26.64
C GLN A 31 -2.60 13.02 26.81
N TYR A 32 -2.17 13.67 25.74
CA TYR A 32 -1.69 15.06 25.80
C TYR A 32 -2.77 16.09 25.42
N GLY A 33 -3.89 15.64 24.84
CA GLY A 33 -5.01 16.49 24.47
C GLY A 33 -4.67 17.46 23.34
N SER A 34 -5.43 18.55 23.26
CA SER A 34 -5.37 19.53 22.17
C SER A 34 -5.09 20.96 22.63
N LYS A 35 -4.94 21.22 23.93
CA LYS A 35 -4.79 22.59 24.43
C LYS A 35 -3.40 23.14 24.11
N VAL A 36 -3.32 24.29 23.45
CA VAL A 36 -2.04 24.94 23.10
C VAL A 36 -2.10 26.42 23.49
N ALA A 37 -1.14 26.87 24.31
CA ALA A 37 -1.01 28.29 24.66
C ALA A 37 -0.27 29.04 23.54
N VAL A 38 -0.86 30.14 23.09
CA VAL A 38 -0.32 31.01 22.02
C VAL A 38 -0.51 32.47 22.39
N VAL A 39 0.16 33.36 21.66
CA VAL A 39 -0.12 34.80 21.66
C VAL A 39 -0.77 35.16 20.33
N ALA A 40 -1.99 35.68 20.36
CA ALA A 40 -2.70 36.10 19.17
C ALA A 40 -2.28 37.53 18.79
N GLN A 41 -1.65 37.69 17.63
CA GLN A 41 -1.36 38.98 17.00
C GLN A 41 -2.55 39.40 16.14
N ARG A 42 -3.02 40.64 16.32
CA ARG A 42 -4.15 41.20 15.56
C ARG A 42 -3.85 42.59 15.03
N VAL A 43 -4.41 42.90 13.86
CA VAL A 43 -4.27 44.22 13.24
C VAL A 43 -4.86 45.30 14.14
N GLY A 44 -4.03 46.27 14.56
CA GLY A 44 -4.48 47.41 15.36
C GLY A 44 -4.87 47.06 16.80
N SER A 45 -4.34 45.98 17.36
CA SER A 45 -4.55 45.60 18.76
C SER A 45 -3.28 45.06 19.39
N THR A 46 -3.14 45.22 20.71
CA THR A 46 -2.02 44.62 21.44
C THR A 46 -2.09 43.09 21.39
N PRO A 47 -0.95 42.39 21.30
CA PRO A 47 -0.92 40.93 21.35
C PRO A 47 -1.55 40.42 22.65
N LYS A 48 -2.41 39.39 22.57
CA LYS A 48 -3.10 38.83 23.73
C LYS A 48 -2.78 37.35 23.92
N PRO A 49 -2.50 36.90 25.15
CA PRO A 49 -2.46 35.48 25.47
C PRO A 49 -3.78 34.80 25.10
N MET A 50 -3.68 33.60 24.55
CA MET A 50 -4.81 32.81 24.10
C MET A 50 -4.49 31.33 24.27
N GLN A 51 -5.51 30.52 24.48
CA GLN A 51 -5.41 29.07 24.46
C GLN A 51 -6.24 28.53 23.30
N LEU A 52 -5.60 27.84 22.36
CA LEU A 52 -6.29 27.05 21.35
C LEU A 52 -6.87 25.80 22.03
N LEU A 53 -8.14 25.50 21.76
CA LEU A 53 -8.86 24.39 22.41
C LEU A 53 -9.07 23.23 21.45
N SER A 54 -9.61 23.50 20.26
CA SER A 54 -9.90 22.48 19.25
C SER A 54 -10.14 23.12 17.89
N ILE A 55 -10.16 22.28 16.85
CA ILE A 55 -10.58 22.63 15.51
C ILE A 55 -11.77 21.75 15.11
N ASP A 56 -12.77 22.33 14.48
CA ASP A 56 -13.78 21.59 13.73
C ASP A 56 -13.45 21.71 12.24
N PRO A 57 -12.88 20.66 11.62
CA PRO A 57 -12.47 20.69 10.22
C PRO A 57 -13.67 20.71 9.25
N LYS A 58 -14.86 20.26 9.68
CA LYS A 58 -16.06 20.31 8.84
C LYS A 58 -16.62 21.72 8.76
N LEU A 59 -16.62 22.43 9.89
CA LEU A 59 -17.07 23.81 9.95
C LEU A 59 -15.97 24.82 9.58
N GLY A 60 -14.71 24.37 9.50
CA GLY A 60 -13.56 25.25 9.34
C GLY A 60 -13.43 26.23 10.51
N LYS A 61 -13.75 25.80 11.73
CA LYS A 61 -13.79 26.66 12.93
C LYS A 61 -12.69 26.30 13.92
N LEU A 62 -12.00 27.32 14.41
CA LEU A 62 -10.99 27.22 15.47
C LEU A 62 -11.57 27.76 16.77
N PHE A 63 -11.64 26.91 17.80
CA PHE A 63 -12.15 27.25 19.12
C PHE A 63 -11.00 27.65 20.03
N CYS A 64 -11.11 28.82 20.65
CA CYS A 64 -10.08 29.41 21.49
C CYS A 64 -10.68 29.90 22.82
N ASN A 65 -9.82 30.09 23.81
CA ASN A 65 -10.14 30.80 25.04
C ASN A 65 -9.16 31.96 25.22
N ILE A 66 -9.68 33.16 25.49
CA ILE A 66 -8.86 34.32 25.83
C ILE A 66 -9.10 34.61 27.31
N PRO A 67 -8.05 34.73 28.14
CA PRO A 67 -8.21 35.14 29.54
C PRO A 67 -9.07 36.41 29.64
N GLU A 68 -9.98 36.45 30.62
CA GLU A 68 -10.88 37.59 30.89
C GLU A 68 -11.98 37.85 29.85
N VAL A 69 -11.86 37.34 28.62
CA VAL A 69 -12.89 37.46 27.57
C VAL A 69 -13.75 36.19 27.46
N GLY A 70 -13.17 35.02 27.73
CA GLY A 70 -13.82 33.72 27.60
C GLY A 70 -13.61 33.07 26.22
N GLN A 71 -14.54 32.17 25.86
CA GLN A 71 -14.43 31.39 24.63
C GLN A 71 -14.75 32.23 23.39
N VAL A 72 -13.89 32.11 22.38
CA VAL A 72 -14.04 32.77 21.08
C VAL A 72 -13.78 31.79 19.94
N ASN A 73 -14.45 32.01 18.81
CA ASN A 73 -14.35 31.13 17.65
C ASN A 73 -13.90 31.91 16.40
N TYR A 74 -12.99 31.32 15.64
CA TYR A 74 -12.52 31.85 14.36
C TYR A 74 -12.96 30.96 13.21
N GLU A 75 -13.30 31.57 12.08
CA GLU A 75 -13.51 30.88 10.82
C GLU A 75 -12.19 30.92 10.04
N LEU A 76 -11.60 29.76 9.74
CA LEU A 76 -10.26 29.65 9.16
C LEU A 76 -10.14 30.37 7.81
N SER A 77 -11.22 30.37 7.02
CA SER A 77 -11.31 31.07 5.74
C SER A 77 -11.38 32.59 5.87
N ARG A 78 -11.73 33.11 7.06
CA ARG A 78 -11.96 34.54 7.34
C ARG A 78 -11.02 35.13 8.37
N LEU A 79 -9.90 34.45 8.68
CA LEU A 79 -8.93 34.94 9.65
C LEU A 79 -8.45 36.38 9.35
N ALA A 80 -8.32 36.74 8.07
CA ALA A 80 -7.97 38.10 7.65
C ALA A 80 -9.07 39.12 8.01
N ASP A 81 -10.34 38.82 7.69
CA ASP A 81 -11.50 39.67 8.02
C ASP A 81 -11.67 39.80 9.53
N GLN A 82 -11.33 38.75 10.27
CA GLN A 82 -11.29 38.71 11.73
C GLN A 82 -10.05 39.38 12.34
N LYS A 83 -9.27 40.09 11.52
CA LYS A 83 -8.07 40.86 11.88
C LYS A 83 -6.97 40.01 12.55
N VAL A 84 -6.95 38.70 12.36
CA VAL A 84 -5.90 37.83 12.88
C VAL A 84 -4.69 37.91 11.95
N GLN A 85 -3.53 38.28 12.49
CA GLN A 85 -2.27 38.26 11.76
C GLN A 85 -1.52 36.94 11.97
N ARG A 86 -1.40 36.50 13.23
CA ARG A 86 -0.66 35.28 13.59
C ARG A 86 -1.03 34.77 14.97
N PHE A 87 -0.82 33.48 15.18
CA PHE A 87 -0.76 32.83 16.49
C PHE A 87 0.70 32.45 16.76
N ASP A 88 1.33 33.15 17.69
CA ASP A 88 2.72 32.87 18.06
C ASP A 88 2.79 31.82 19.15
N TYR A 89 3.56 30.78 18.89
CA TYR A 89 3.84 29.73 19.86
C TYR A 89 5.29 29.83 20.34
N THR A 90 5.46 29.79 21.66
CA THR A 90 6.79 29.82 22.29
C THR A 90 7.30 28.40 22.45
N TRP A 91 8.28 28.03 21.63
CA TRP A 91 8.86 26.67 21.65
C TRP A 91 9.72 26.43 22.89
N PRO A 92 9.48 25.33 23.63
CA PRO A 92 10.40 24.92 24.69
C PRO A 92 11.79 24.60 24.13
N LYS A 93 12.85 25.01 24.84
CA LYS A 93 14.24 24.95 24.36
C LYS A 93 14.65 23.52 23.95
N ARG A 94 14.35 22.52 24.79
CA ARG A 94 14.69 21.11 24.53
C ARG A 94 13.95 20.55 23.32
N THR A 95 12.65 20.81 23.22
CA THR A 95 11.82 20.41 22.07
C THR A 95 12.36 21.02 20.79
N ARG A 96 12.63 22.34 20.78
CA ARG A 96 13.19 23.04 19.62
C ARG A 96 14.52 22.42 19.18
N GLN A 97 15.42 22.14 20.11
CA GLN A 97 16.70 21.53 19.81
C GLN A 97 16.54 20.13 19.20
N ALA A 98 15.66 19.29 19.77
CA ALA A 98 15.38 17.96 19.23
C ALA A 98 14.79 18.02 17.82
N LEU A 99 13.87 18.95 17.55
CA LEU A 99 13.27 19.10 16.23
C LEU A 99 14.24 19.68 15.19
N MET A 100 15.19 20.53 15.60
CA MET A 100 16.29 20.98 14.73
C MET A 100 17.20 19.81 14.36
N LEU A 101 17.63 19.00 15.34
CA LEU A 101 18.40 17.78 15.06
C LEU A 101 17.64 16.82 14.14
N ALA A 102 16.33 16.69 14.30
CA ALA A 102 15.50 15.87 13.44
C ALA A 102 15.39 16.43 12.01
N ALA A 103 15.30 17.75 11.86
CA ALA A 103 15.28 18.41 10.56
C ALA A 103 16.62 18.25 9.82
N ASP A 104 17.73 18.21 10.55
CA ASP A 104 19.08 17.92 10.04
C ASP A 104 19.35 16.40 9.88
N GLU A 105 18.33 15.56 10.03
CA GLU A 105 18.41 14.09 9.96
C GLU A 105 19.36 13.42 10.99
N GLN A 106 19.72 14.14 12.05
CA GLN A 106 20.60 13.67 13.14
C GLN A 106 19.80 12.90 14.20
N TYR A 107 19.02 11.90 13.77
CA TYR A 107 18.07 11.20 14.62
C TYR A 107 18.72 10.49 15.82
N ASP A 108 19.94 9.96 15.65
CA ASP A 108 20.66 9.24 16.71
C ASP A 108 21.02 10.12 17.91
N LYS A 109 21.12 11.44 17.72
CA LYS A 109 21.39 12.40 18.79
C LYS A 109 20.17 12.74 19.64
N ILE A 110 19.02 12.13 19.37
CA ILE A 110 17.77 12.34 20.08
C ILE A 110 17.44 11.07 20.88
N PRO A 111 17.71 11.04 22.20
CA PRO A 111 17.39 9.92 23.07
C PRO A 111 15.87 9.73 23.24
N GLU A 112 15.46 8.50 23.53
CA GLU A 112 14.05 8.15 23.77
C GLU A 112 13.47 8.91 24.98
N GLU A 113 14.29 9.26 25.97
CA GLU A 113 13.86 10.07 27.11
C GLU A 113 13.42 11.48 26.68
N ILE A 114 14.20 12.13 25.79
CA ILE A 114 13.84 13.44 25.22
C ILE A 114 12.55 13.31 24.41
N MET A 115 12.42 12.23 23.63
CA MET A 115 11.18 11.94 22.90
C MET A 115 9.97 11.87 23.84
N ALA A 116 10.06 11.08 24.90
CA ALA A 116 8.97 10.84 25.83
C ALA A 116 8.61 12.08 26.68
N LYS A 117 9.60 12.80 27.21
CA LYS A 117 9.39 13.87 28.19
C LYS A 117 9.28 15.27 27.58
N ASP A 118 10.00 15.54 26.50
CA ASP A 118 10.15 16.89 25.95
C ASP A 118 9.50 17.06 24.57
N VAL A 119 9.43 16.00 23.74
CA VAL A 119 8.90 16.11 22.37
C VAL A 119 7.43 15.73 22.28
N ARG A 120 7.05 14.49 22.65
CA ARG A 120 5.66 13.99 22.54
C ARG A 120 4.64 14.91 23.25
N PRO A 121 4.87 15.38 24.48
CA PRO A 121 3.90 16.24 25.17
C PRO A 121 3.62 17.57 24.46
N ILE A 122 4.56 18.03 23.64
CA ILE A 122 4.44 19.28 22.89
C ILE A 122 3.87 19.05 21.49
N MET A 123 4.35 18.02 20.80
CA MET A 123 3.97 17.78 19.40
C MET A 123 2.55 17.28 19.23
N TYR A 124 2.05 16.41 20.12
CA TYR A 124 0.71 15.86 20.00
C TYR A 124 -0.41 16.91 20.06
N PRO A 125 -0.37 17.89 20.99
CA PRO A 125 -1.31 19.01 20.95
C PRO A 125 -1.23 19.81 19.65
N LEU A 126 -0.01 20.12 19.16
CA LEU A 126 0.21 20.93 17.95
C LEU A 126 -0.29 20.26 16.67
N LEU A 127 -0.19 18.93 16.57
CA LEU A 127 -0.68 18.15 15.42
C LEU A 127 -2.18 18.35 15.15
N ASN A 128 -2.98 18.77 16.15
CA ASN A 128 -4.40 19.06 15.97
C ASN A 128 -4.67 20.34 15.17
N TYR A 129 -3.67 21.20 14.96
CA TYR A 129 -3.86 22.53 14.36
C TYR A 129 -3.20 22.69 12.99
N LEU A 130 -2.82 21.58 12.35
CA LEU A 130 -2.24 21.57 11.01
C LEU A 130 -3.20 22.08 9.91
N GLU A 131 -4.50 22.18 10.17
CA GLU A 131 -5.44 22.79 9.21
C GLU A 131 -5.47 24.33 9.31
N VAL A 132 -4.87 24.93 10.34
CA VAL A 132 -4.70 26.39 10.40
C VAL A 132 -3.62 26.78 9.39
N PRO A 133 -3.88 27.71 8.45
CA PRO A 133 -2.90 28.03 7.41
C PRO A 133 -1.55 28.46 8.00
N ASN A 134 -0.45 27.98 7.43
CA ASN A 134 0.90 28.17 7.97
C ASN A 134 1.30 29.64 8.19
N LYS A 135 0.78 30.55 7.36
CA LYS A 135 1.01 32.00 7.52
C LYS A 135 0.47 32.54 8.85
N TYR A 136 -0.61 31.94 9.38
CA TYR A 136 -1.18 32.30 10.67
C TYR A 136 -0.62 31.45 11.81
N PHE A 137 -0.30 30.18 11.57
CA PHE A 137 0.28 29.31 12.60
C PHE A 137 1.41 28.44 12.04
N ASN A 138 2.65 28.87 12.30
CA ASN A 138 3.84 28.27 11.71
C ASN A 138 4.37 27.10 12.57
N VAL A 139 3.75 25.93 12.42
CA VAL A 139 4.12 24.69 13.12
C VAL A 139 4.29 23.49 12.20
N HIS A 140 3.99 23.63 10.91
CA HIS A 140 3.89 22.51 9.96
C HIS A 140 5.24 21.82 9.75
N GLU A 141 6.30 22.60 9.53
CA GLU A 141 7.66 22.08 9.35
C GLU A 141 8.13 21.29 10.57
N GLN A 142 7.84 21.80 11.77
CA GLN A 142 8.21 21.15 13.03
C GLN A 142 7.43 19.84 13.22
N CYS A 143 6.13 19.85 12.90
CA CYS A 143 5.30 18.64 12.90
C CYS A 143 5.77 17.61 11.87
N LEU A 144 6.20 18.05 10.68
CA LEU A 144 6.74 17.17 9.65
C LEU A 144 8.07 16.53 10.10
N ALA A 145 8.98 17.33 10.68
CA ALA A 145 10.23 16.85 11.27
C ALA A 145 9.96 15.82 12.38
N PHE A 146 8.94 16.04 13.21
CA PHE A 146 8.52 15.07 14.22
C PHE A 146 8.03 13.75 13.60
N VAL A 147 7.20 13.80 12.54
CA VAL A 147 6.75 12.60 11.83
C VAL A 147 7.94 11.84 11.23
N ARG A 148 8.88 12.53 10.58
CA ARG A 148 10.10 11.92 10.01
C ARG A 148 10.97 11.29 11.08
N LEU A 149 11.13 11.94 12.23
CA LEU A 149 11.83 11.40 13.40
C LEU A 149 11.19 10.08 13.89
N LEU A 150 9.86 10.02 13.99
CA LEU A 150 9.17 8.78 14.37
C LEU A 150 9.40 7.65 13.35
N VAL A 151 9.41 7.97 12.06
CA VAL A 151 9.74 7.00 10.99
C VAL A 151 11.18 6.49 11.12
N ALA A 152 12.14 7.39 11.31
CA ALA A 152 13.56 7.06 11.46
C ALA A 152 13.82 6.18 12.69
N LYS A 153 13.14 6.47 13.81
CA LYS A 153 13.17 5.66 15.03
C LYS A 153 12.33 4.38 14.96
N LYS A 154 11.76 4.06 13.79
CA LYS A 154 10.95 2.85 13.52
C LYS A 154 9.72 2.71 14.43
N GLN A 155 9.19 3.82 14.94
CA GLN A 155 7.97 3.87 15.75
C GLN A 155 6.72 3.76 14.86
N TYR A 156 6.65 2.72 14.01
CA TYR A 156 5.64 2.61 12.96
C TYR A 156 4.18 2.65 13.44
N PRO A 157 3.79 2.00 14.55
CA PRO A 157 2.42 2.14 15.06
C PRO A 157 2.06 3.58 15.40
N GLU A 158 3.02 4.33 15.97
CA GLU A 158 2.87 5.74 16.32
C GLU A 158 2.71 6.60 15.07
N VAL A 159 3.54 6.38 14.04
CA VAL A 159 3.44 7.10 12.75
C VAL A 159 2.11 6.83 12.05
N LEU A 160 1.69 5.56 11.99
CA LEU A 160 0.40 5.17 11.40
C LEU A 160 -0.77 5.84 12.13
N MET A 161 -0.69 5.99 13.45
CA MET A 161 -1.68 6.74 14.23
C MET A 161 -1.66 8.23 13.87
N VAL A 162 -0.49 8.86 13.85
CA VAL A 162 -0.36 10.30 13.55
C VAL A 162 -0.88 10.63 12.15
N LEU A 163 -0.36 9.98 11.11
CA LEU A 163 -0.78 10.19 9.72
C LEU A 163 -2.24 9.74 9.50
N GLY A 164 -2.67 8.71 10.22
CA GLY A 164 -4.06 8.23 10.24
C GLY A 164 -5.05 9.22 10.87
N THR A 165 -4.60 10.09 11.78
CA THR A 165 -5.44 11.10 12.44
C THR A 165 -5.47 12.41 11.66
N ILE A 166 -4.33 12.93 11.21
CA ILE A 166 -4.27 14.24 10.54
C ILE A 166 -4.94 14.25 9.16
N ASN A 167 -5.36 15.41 8.69
CA ASN A 167 -6.05 15.57 7.41
C ASN A 167 -5.06 15.81 6.26
N LEU A 168 -4.52 14.71 5.70
CA LEU A 168 -3.54 14.75 4.61
C LEU A 168 -4.01 15.53 3.37
N ASN A 169 -5.29 15.42 3.03
CA ASN A 169 -5.86 16.14 1.88
C ASN A 169 -5.94 17.66 2.12
N ALA A 170 -6.21 18.10 3.35
CA ALA A 170 -6.19 19.52 3.68
C ALA A 170 -4.77 20.07 3.64
N LEU A 171 -3.80 19.31 4.17
CA LEU A 171 -2.38 19.66 4.18
C LEU A 171 -1.81 19.84 2.78
N GLU A 172 -2.14 18.93 1.87
CA GLU A 172 -1.71 19.04 0.47
C GLU A 172 -2.21 20.33 -0.21
N LYS A 173 -3.46 20.74 0.07
CA LYS A 173 -4.03 21.98 -0.49
C LYS A 173 -3.33 23.24 -0.01
N VAL A 174 -2.71 23.20 1.18
CA VAL A 174 -1.97 24.33 1.77
C VAL A 174 -0.47 24.22 1.55
N GLY A 175 -0.01 23.31 0.69
CA GLY A 175 1.38 23.19 0.25
C GLY A 175 2.24 22.20 1.03
N TYR A 176 1.66 21.39 1.92
CA TYR A 176 2.39 20.41 2.74
C TYR A 176 2.15 18.98 2.26
N ARG A 177 2.55 18.71 1.01
CA ARG A 177 2.41 17.39 0.37
C ARG A 177 3.29 16.33 1.02
N GLU A 178 4.36 16.72 1.67
CA GLU A 178 5.38 15.87 2.27
C GLU A 178 4.80 14.92 3.33
N PHE A 179 3.71 15.29 4.01
CA PHE A 179 3.01 14.35 4.91
C PHE A 179 2.39 13.17 4.16
N SER A 180 1.81 13.42 2.99
CA SER A 180 1.25 12.38 2.12
C SER A 180 2.35 11.53 1.49
N ASP A 181 3.50 12.13 1.14
CA ASP A 181 4.64 11.40 0.59
C ASP A 181 5.22 10.44 1.64
N VAL A 182 5.42 10.91 2.89
CA VAL A 182 5.83 10.05 4.01
C VAL A 182 4.80 8.95 4.27
N ALA A 183 3.50 9.25 4.19
CA ALA A 183 2.45 8.25 4.33
C ALA A 183 2.54 7.16 3.26
N LEU A 184 2.78 7.54 2.01
CA LEU A 184 2.83 6.62 0.87
C LEU A 184 4.03 5.68 0.94
N GLU A 185 5.22 6.23 1.23
CA GLU A 185 6.45 5.45 1.44
C GLU A 185 6.33 4.50 2.64
N LEU A 186 5.70 4.96 3.72
CA LEU A 186 5.52 4.17 4.93
C LEU A 186 4.68 2.92 4.68
N VAL A 187 3.60 3.01 3.89
CA VAL A 187 2.62 1.92 3.72
C VAL A 187 3.30 0.65 3.18
N ALA A 188 4.11 0.76 2.12
CA ALA A 188 4.85 -0.39 1.58
C ALA A 188 5.87 -0.93 2.58
N LYS A 189 6.64 -0.03 3.20
CA LYS A 189 7.69 -0.37 4.17
C LYS A 189 7.15 -1.16 5.36
N VAL A 190 6.09 -0.70 6.02
CA VAL A 190 5.57 -1.36 7.23
C VAL A 190 4.95 -2.73 6.92
N ILE A 191 4.29 -2.86 5.77
CA ILE A 191 3.71 -4.14 5.34
C ILE A 191 4.81 -5.18 5.13
N SER A 192 5.92 -4.80 4.48
CA SER A 192 7.05 -5.71 4.23
C SER A 192 7.69 -6.24 5.51
N ILE A 193 7.63 -5.47 6.62
CA ILE A 193 8.23 -5.83 7.90
C ILE A 193 7.29 -6.73 8.71
N ASN A 194 6.00 -6.41 8.78
CA ASN A 194 5.03 -7.17 9.56
C ASN A 194 3.65 -7.16 8.89
N PRO A 195 3.11 -8.34 8.51
CA PRO A 195 1.76 -8.47 7.94
C PRO A 195 0.63 -7.90 8.82
N ALA A 196 0.83 -7.77 10.13
CA ALA A 196 -0.14 -7.16 11.03
C ALA A 196 -0.46 -5.69 10.67
N TYR A 197 0.44 -5.00 9.94
CA TYR A 197 0.22 -3.63 9.51
C TYR A 197 -0.61 -3.48 8.24
N VAL A 198 -1.00 -4.57 7.56
CA VAL A 198 -1.76 -4.49 6.28
C VAL A 198 -3.03 -3.66 6.43
N ALA A 199 -3.90 -3.98 7.39
CA ALA A 199 -5.15 -3.26 7.60
C ALA A 199 -4.96 -1.76 7.93
N PRO A 200 -4.15 -1.35 8.94
CA PRO A 200 -3.95 0.06 9.25
C PRO A 200 -3.23 0.82 8.12
N ALA A 201 -2.28 0.19 7.43
CA ALA A 201 -1.56 0.83 6.32
C ALA A 201 -2.48 1.10 5.13
N LEU A 202 -3.37 0.15 4.77
CA LEU A 202 -4.36 0.37 3.71
C LEU A 202 -5.40 1.43 4.09
N LYS A 203 -5.78 1.52 5.37
CA LYS A 203 -6.65 2.60 5.87
C LYS A 203 -5.98 3.96 5.71
N LEU A 204 -4.68 4.06 6.00
CA LEU A 204 -3.92 5.28 5.76
C LEU A 204 -3.85 5.61 4.27
N LEU A 205 -3.55 4.62 3.42
CA LEU A 205 -3.47 4.79 1.96
C LEU A 205 -4.78 5.34 1.36
N ALA A 206 -5.93 4.94 1.89
CA ALA A 206 -7.23 5.44 1.43
C ALA A 206 -7.39 6.96 1.63
N LYS A 207 -6.62 7.57 2.54
CA LYS A 207 -6.61 9.02 2.80
C LYS A 207 -5.61 9.78 1.92
N VAL A 208 -4.65 9.09 1.32
CA VAL A 208 -3.59 9.70 0.50
C VAL A 208 -4.13 9.96 -0.91
N ASN A 209 -3.99 11.18 -1.40
CA ASN A 209 -4.21 11.51 -2.80
C ASN A 209 -3.04 10.96 -3.64
N VAL A 210 -3.32 10.14 -4.66
CA VAL A 210 -2.29 9.60 -5.56
C VAL A 210 -2.45 10.32 -6.89
N ARG A 211 -1.44 11.11 -7.28
CA ARG A 211 -1.54 12.04 -8.41
C ARG A 211 -1.29 11.31 -9.72
N ALA A 212 -2.17 11.51 -10.69
CA ALA A 212 -2.08 10.86 -12.00
C ALA A 212 -0.81 11.21 -12.80
N ASN A 213 -0.19 12.36 -12.55
CA ASN A 213 0.99 12.81 -13.31
C ASN A 213 2.28 12.73 -12.50
N ASN A 214 2.34 11.90 -11.45
CA ASN A 214 3.52 11.79 -10.60
C ASN A 214 4.08 10.35 -10.63
N GLY A 215 5.30 10.20 -11.16
CA GLY A 215 5.97 8.90 -11.26
C GLY A 215 6.25 8.25 -9.91
N ASN A 216 6.67 9.03 -8.91
CA ASN A 216 7.01 8.53 -7.57
C ASN A 216 5.76 7.98 -6.86
N ASP A 217 4.61 8.67 -6.99
CA ASP A 217 3.33 8.21 -6.47
C ASP A 217 2.95 6.84 -7.08
N HIS A 218 3.18 6.66 -8.38
CA HIS A 218 2.91 5.40 -9.07
C HIS A 218 3.87 4.28 -8.66
N GLU A 219 5.15 4.59 -8.48
CA GLU A 219 6.17 3.64 -8.06
C GLU A 219 5.89 3.12 -6.66
N ALA A 220 5.64 4.02 -5.69
CA ALA A 220 5.30 3.61 -4.33
C ALA A 220 4.01 2.79 -4.25
N MET A 221 2.99 3.10 -5.07
CA MET A 221 1.78 2.28 -5.21
C MET A 221 2.07 0.90 -5.83
N SER A 222 2.98 0.82 -6.81
CA SER A 222 3.40 -0.44 -7.42
C SER A 222 4.16 -1.30 -6.41
N GLU A 223 5.11 -0.73 -5.67
CA GLU A 223 5.88 -1.41 -4.62
C GLU A 223 4.99 -1.93 -3.48
N LEU A 224 3.94 -1.18 -3.14
CA LEU A 224 2.93 -1.63 -2.20
C LEU A 224 2.19 -2.88 -2.73
N GLY A 225 1.74 -2.85 -3.99
CA GLY A 225 1.10 -4.00 -4.62
C GLY A 225 2.03 -5.23 -4.65
N ASP A 226 3.32 -5.01 -4.90
CA ASP A 226 4.34 -6.07 -4.90
C ASP A 226 4.59 -6.63 -3.51
N SER A 227 4.65 -5.78 -2.49
CA SER A 227 4.81 -6.18 -1.09
C SER A 227 3.64 -7.06 -0.63
N LEU A 228 2.40 -6.66 -0.95
CA LEU A 228 1.21 -7.46 -0.66
C LEU A 228 1.23 -8.80 -1.39
N ARG A 229 1.64 -8.82 -2.67
CA ARG A 229 1.77 -10.05 -3.46
C ARG A 229 2.82 -11.00 -2.85
N LYS A 230 3.99 -10.49 -2.46
CA LYS A 230 5.06 -11.27 -1.81
C LYS A 230 4.61 -11.88 -0.47
N LEU A 231 3.67 -11.23 0.23
CA LEU A 231 3.06 -11.73 1.47
C LEU A 231 1.81 -12.60 1.25
N ASN A 232 1.52 -13.00 0.01
CA ASN A 232 0.31 -13.75 -0.38
C ASN A 232 -1.01 -13.03 -0.05
N GLN A 233 -0.98 -11.71 0.16
CA GLN A 233 -2.15 -10.86 0.41
C GLN A 233 -2.81 -10.44 -0.92
N PHE A 234 -3.14 -11.42 -1.76
CA PHE A 234 -3.55 -11.20 -3.15
C PHE A 234 -4.82 -10.35 -3.28
N SER A 235 -5.80 -10.52 -2.41
CA SER A 235 -7.04 -9.72 -2.42
C SER A 235 -6.79 -8.22 -2.19
N TYR A 236 -5.80 -7.88 -1.36
CA TYR A 236 -5.40 -6.50 -1.12
C TYR A 236 -4.53 -5.97 -2.26
N ALA A 237 -3.62 -6.80 -2.80
CA ALA A 237 -2.82 -6.44 -3.97
C ALA A 237 -3.72 -6.06 -5.17
N ILE A 238 -4.80 -6.82 -5.42
CA ILE A 238 -5.80 -6.49 -6.47
C ILE A 238 -6.36 -5.08 -6.28
N GLN A 239 -6.73 -4.70 -5.04
CA GLN A 239 -7.29 -3.38 -4.76
C GLN A 239 -6.29 -2.26 -5.07
N VAL A 240 -5.04 -2.44 -4.66
CA VAL A 240 -3.96 -1.47 -4.90
C VAL A 240 -3.67 -1.32 -6.38
N TYR A 241 -3.46 -2.43 -7.09
CA TYR A 241 -3.18 -2.39 -8.52
C TYR A 241 -4.35 -1.83 -9.34
N ASN A 242 -5.60 -2.19 -9.02
CA ASN A 242 -6.76 -1.67 -9.73
C ASN A 242 -6.94 -0.16 -9.50
N ARG A 243 -6.68 0.33 -8.27
CA ARG A 243 -6.66 1.76 -7.98
C ARG A 243 -5.59 2.47 -8.81
N LEU A 244 -4.37 1.93 -8.86
CA LEU A 244 -3.29 2.50 -9.66
C LEU A 244 -3.60 2.46 -11.17
N ALA A 245 -4.13 1.34 -11.68
CA ALA A 245 -4.55 1.21 -13.07
C ALA A 245 -5.62 2.24 -13.47
N THR A 246 -6.54 2.57 -12.56
CA THR A 246 -7.56 3.59 -12.76
C THR A 246 -6.94 4.99 -12.86
N ILE A 247 -6.00 5.30 -11.96
CA ILE A 247 -5.27 6.57 -11.94
C ILE A 247 -4.42 6.75 -13.21
N MET A 248 -3.79 5.66 -13.68
CA MET A 248 -2.91 5.67 -14.84
C MET A 248 -3.66 5.50 -16.18
N ALA A 249 -4.97 5.25 -16.17
CA ALA A 249 -5.76 5.01 -17.37
C ALA A 249 -5.58 6.08 -18.47
N PRO A 250 -5.61 7.41 -18.18
CA PRO A 250 -5.44 8.44 -19.21
C PRO A 250 -3.99 8.65 -19.68
N LEU A 251 -3.00 8.04 -19.01
CA LEU A 251 -1.59 8.29 -19.30
C LEU A 251 -1.08 7.52 -20.53
N PRO A 252 0.05 7.92 -21.13
CA PRO A 252 0.74 7.12 -22.13
C PRO A 252 1.15 5.73 -21.60
N ALA A 253 1.48 4.82 -22.51
CA ALA A 253 2.01 3.51 -22.15
C ALA A 253 3.35 3.64 -21.40
N SER A 254 3.54 2.84 -20.36
CA SER A 254 4.79 2.77 -19.58
C SER A 254 4.94 1.38 -18.95
N PRO A 255 6.15 0.96 -18.55
CA PRO A 255 6.36 -0.33 -17.89
C PRO A 255 5.49 -0.50 -16.64
N ILE A 256 5.38 0.54 -15.79
CA ILE A 256 4.51 0.51 -14.61
C ILE A 256 3.05 0.32 -15.03
N LYS A 257 2.57 1.05 -16.05
CA LYS A 257 1.19 0.90 -16.53
C LYS A 257 0.92 -0.53 -17.02
N GLU A 258 1.85 -1.13 -17.75
CA GLU A 258 1.74 -2.52 -18.20
C GLU A 258 1.76 -3.52 -17.03
N ARG A 259 2.66 -3.35 -16.05
CA ARG A 259 2.68 -4.19 -14.84
C ARG A 259 1.39 -4.09 -14.04
N THR A 260 0.82 -2.89 -13.89
CA THR A 260 -0.45 -2.69 -13.18
C THR A 260 -1.64 -3.30 -13.89
N ARG A 261 -1.54 -3.55 -15.21
CA ARG A 261 -2.52 -4.28 -16.00
C ARG A 261 -2.38 -5.80 -15.81
N LEU A 262 -1.15 -6.30 -15.67
CA LEU A 262 -0.84 -7.73 -15.61
C LEU A 262 -0.96 -8.32 -14.19
N TRP A 263 -0.42 -7.65 -13.18
CA TRP A 263 -0.38 -8.19 -11.81
C TRP A 263 -1.74 -8.47 -11.16
N PRO A 264 -2.82 -7.69 -11.39
CA PRO A 264 -4.15 -8.07 -10.95
C PRO A 264 -4.57 -9.46 -11.43
N VAL A 265 -4.29 -9.80 -12.69
CA VAL A 265 -4.65 -11.10 -13.28
C VAL A 265 -3.95 -12.24 -12.54
N TYR A 266 -2.65 -12.09 -12.27
CA TYR A 266 -1.90 -13.04 -11.46
C TYR A 266 -2.55 -13.24 -10.09
N CYS A 267 -2.86 -12.12 -9.41
CA CYS A 267 -3.47 -12.16 -8.09
C CYS A 267 -4.86 -12.83 -8.13
N TYR A 268 -5.66 -12.56 -9.17
CA TYR A 268 -6.95 -13.23 -9.36
C TYR A 268 -6.79 -14.75 -9.50
N PHE A 269 -5.80 -15.24 -10.25
CA PHE A 269 -5.52 -16.68 -10.33
C PHE A 269 -5.10 -17.28 -8.99
N LYS A 270 -4.31 -16.56 -8.19
CA LYS A 270 -3.90 -17.03 -6.86
C LYS A 270 -5.07 -17.10 -5.89
N VAL A 271 -5.95 -16.10 -5.90
CA VAL A 271 -7.17 -16.11 -5.09
C VAL A 271 -8.10 -17.24 -5.55
N TYR A 272 -8.28 -17.42 -6.86
CA TYR A 272 -9.01 -18.57 -7.42
C TYR A 272 -8.46 -19.90 -6.88
N SER A 273 -7.15 -20.12 -6.96
CA SER A 273 -6.52 -21.35 -6.51
C SER A 273 -6.69 -21.62 -5.01
N ALA A 274 -6.79 -20.56 -4.19
CA ALA A 274 -7.06 -20.70 -2.77
C ALA A 274 -8.52 -21.11 -2.48
N TYR A 275 -9.48 -20.54 -3.20
CA TYR A 275 -10.90 -20.88 -3.04
C TYR A 275 -11.26 -22.23 -3.67
N SER A 276 -10.68 -22.59 -4.81
CA SER A 276 -11.03 -23.83 -5.53
C SER A 276 -10.69 -25.10 -4.74
N LYS A 277 -9.75 -25.02 -3.79
CA LYS A 277 -9.39 -26.11 -2.87
C LYS A 277 -10.42 -26.37 -1.78
N LYS A 278 -11.36 -25.46 -1.55
CA LYS A 278 -12.39 -25.58 -0.50
C LYS A 278 -13.66 -26.15 -1.11
N PRO A 279 -14.24 -27.22 -0.54
CA PRO A 279 -15.37 -27.92 -1.17
C PRO A 279 -16.72 -27.18 -1.02
N ASP A 280 -16.81 -26.16 -0.17
CA ASP A 280 -18.08 -25.50 0.11
C ASP A 280 -18.59 -24.65 -1.07
N ALA A 281 -19.91 -24.60 -1.23
CA ALA A 281 -20.57 -23.94 -2.35
C ALA A 281 -20.24 -22.44 -2.45
N ALA A 282 -20.05 -21.76 -1.31
CA ALA A 282 -19.71 -20.34 -1.28
C ALA A 282 -18.29 -20.11 -1.83
N SER A 283 -17.32 -20.93 -1.42
CA SER A 283 -15.96 -20.91 -1.95
C SER A 283 -15.92 -21.27 -3.44
N GLN A 284 -16.69 -22.25 -3.89
CA GLN A 284 -16.75 -22.61 -5.32
C GLN A 284 -17.34 -21.49 -6.18
N LYS A 285 -18.36 -20.79 -5.66
CA LYS A 285 -18.91 -19.59 -6.29
C LYS A 285 -17.86 -18.47 -6.37
N ALA A 286 -17.14 -18.22 -5.27
CA ALA A 286 -16.06 -17.23 -5.24
C ALA A 286 -14.93 -17.59 -6.22
N ALA A 287 -14.49 -18.86 -6.24
CA ALA A 287 -13.48 -19.35 -7.18
C ALA A 287 -13.90 -19.07 -8.63
N SER A 288 -15.14 -19.42 -9.00
CA SER A 288 -15.67 -19.17 -10.34
C SER A 288 -15.67 -17.68 -10.71
N GLN A 289 -16.03 -16.80 -9.77
CA GLN A 289 -16.00 -15.35 -9.98
C GLN A 289 -14.58 -14.85 -10.25
N TYR A 290 -13.61 -15.28 -9.45
CA TYR A 290 -12.21 -14.86 -9.61
C TYR A 290 -11.58 -15.40 -10.89
N LEU A 291 -11.87 -16.65 -11.27
CA LEU A 291 -11.40 -17.20 -12.54
C LEU A 291 -12.00 -16.45 -13.73
N ASN A 292 -13.30 -16.13 -13.69
CA ASN A 292 -13.95 -15.37 -14.76
C ASN A 292 -13.41 -13.93 -14.86
N ALA A 293 -13.12 -13.29 -13.72
CA ALA A 293 -12.46 -11.98 -13.72
C ALA A 293 -11.07 -12.07 -14.35
N ALA A 294 -10.22 -13.02 -13.93
CA ALA A 294 -8.89 -13.23 -14.51
C ALA A 294 -8.96 -13.43 -16.02
N ARG A 295 -9.88 -14.28 -16.49
CA ARG A 295 -10.13 -14.53 -17.92
C ARG A 295 -10.52 -13.27 -18.68
N SER A 296 -11.47 -12.50 -18.14
CA SER A 296 -11.95 -11.28 -18.79
C SER A 296 -10.85 -10.23 -18.93
N TYR A 297 -10.06 -10.02 -17.87
CA TYR A 297 -8.91 -9.12 -17.91
C TYR A 297 -7.83 -9.62 -18.87
N LEU A 298 -7.49 -10.91 -18.84
CA LEU A 298 -6.49 -11.47 -19.74
C LEU A 298 -6.93 -11.38 -21.21
N ALA A 299 -8.20 -11.64 -21.52
CA ALA A 299 -8.75 -11.48 -22.86
C ALA A 299 -8.69 -10.01 -23.35
N ALA A 300 -8.81 -9.03 -22.44
CA ALA A 300 -8.61 -7.63 -22.79
C ALA A 300 -7.13 -7.33 -23.09
N ILE A 301 -6.21 -7.99 -22.40
CA ILE A 301 -4.76 -7.89 -22.66
C ILE A 301 -4.40 -8.58 -23.97
N ASP A 302 -5.02 -9.71 -24.31
CA ASP A 302 -4.79 -10.43 -25.58
C ASP A 302 -5.08 -9.59 -26.82
N LYS A 303 -6.01 -8.62 -26.72
CA LYS A 303 -6.29 -7.68 -27.81
C LYS A 303 -5.11 -6.74 -28.09
N LYS A 304 -4.28 -6.46 -27.09
CA LYS A 304 -3.11 -5.59 -27.19
C LYS A 304 -2.04 -6.08 -26.21
N PRO A 305 -1.33 -7.19 -26.55
CA PRO A 305 -0.35 -7.77 -25.67
C PRO A 305 0.88 -6.85 -25.51
N PRO A 306 1.66 -7.01 -24.44
CA PRO A 306 2.96 -6.35 -24.33
C PRO A 306 3.87 -6.69 -25.53
N LEU A 307 4.78 -5.79 -25.89
CA LEU A 307 5.76 -6.05 -26.94
C LEU A 307 6.69 -7.19 -26.52
N ARG A 308 7.05 -8.09 -27.45
CA ARG A 308 7.94 -9.23 -27.17
C ARG A 308 9.30 -8.85 -26.59
N SER A 309 9.79 -7.64 -26.90
CA SER A 309 11.05 -7.10 -26.36
C SER A 309 10.91 -6.50 -24.95
N ALA A 310 9.69 -6.30 -24.46
CA ALA A 310 9.42 -5.77 -23.14
C ALA A 310 9.48 -6.87 -22.06
N ASN A 311 9.96 -6.51 -20.86
CA ASN A 311 10.05 -7.46 -19.75
C ASN A 311 8.68 -8.05 -19.40
N GLU A 312 7.64 -7.24 -19.52
CA GLU A 312 6.24 -7.55 -19.21
C GLU A 312 5.65 -8.63 -20.12
N PHE A 313 6.24 -8.89 -21.29
CA PHE A 313 5.80 -9.97 -22.18
C PHE A 313 5.93 -11.35 -21.53
N SER A 314 7.03 -11.59 -20.81
CA SER A 314 7.24 -12.84 -20.09
C SER A 314 6.19 -13.06 -18.99
N LEU A 315 5.82 -11.99 -18.28
CA LEU A 315 4.77 -12.03 -17.27
C LEU A 315 3.42 -12.32 -17.93
N TYR A 316 3.09 -11.65 -19.04
CA TYR A 316 1.90 -11.92 -19.83
C TYR A 316 1.80 -13.40 -20.25
N LYS A 317 2.90 -13.96 -20.74
CA LYS A 317 2.98 -15.38 -21.14
C LYS A 317 2.78 -16.33 -19.96
N LEU A 318 3.36 -16.02 -18.79
CA LEU A 318 3.08 -16.74 -17.55
C LEU A 318 1.58 -16.72 -17.20
N LEU A 319 0.89 -15.58 -17.35
CA LEU A 319 -0.56 -15.50 -17.08
C LEU A 319 -1.39 -16.39 -18.01
N ARG A 320 -1.03 -16.45 -19.30
CA ARG A 320 -1.68 -17.36 -20.25
C ARG A 320 -1.43 -18.82 -19.92
N ALA A 321 -0.20 -19.17 -19.55
CA ALA A 321 0.13 -20.50 -19.08
C ALA A 321 -0.68 -20.89 -17.83
N ILE A 322 -0.80 -20.00 -16.85
CA ILE A 322 -1.64 -20.22 -15.66
C ILE A 322 -3.10 -20.48 -16.05
N LEU A 323 -3.64 -19.74 -17.03
CA LEU A 323 -5.01 -19.96 -17.50
C LEU A 323 -5.19 -21.37 -18.08
N TYR A 324 -4.31 -21.78 -19.00
CA TYR A 324 -4.37 -23.10 -19.62
C TYR A 324 -4.16 -24.22 -18.61
N LEU A 325 -3.24 -24.04 -17.65
CA LEU A 325 -3.06 -24.97 -16.54
C LEU A 325 -4.34 -25.15 -15.72
N ASN A 326 -5.08 -24.08 -15.47
CA ASN A 326 -6.36 -24.17 -14.77
C ASN A 326 -7.42 -24.90 -15.60
N TYR A 327 -7.46 -24.71 -16.92
CA TYR A 327 -8.32 -25.49 -17.80
C TYR A 327 -7.96 -26.97 -17.82
N ALA A 328 -6.67 -27.31 -17.91
CA ALA A 328 -6.19 -28.68 -17.87
C ALA A 328 -6.71 -29.40 -16.61
N ARG A 329 -6.55 -28.77 -15.44
CA ARG A 329 -7.03 -29.31 -14.15
C ARG A 329 -8.54 -29.48 -14.10
N ILE A 330 -9.31 -28.55 -14.67
CA ILE A 330 -10.77 -28.67 -14.76
C ILE A 330 -11.16 -29.86 -15.64
N GLN A 331 -10.46 -30.08 -16.76
CA GLN A 331 -10.73 -31.23 -17.63
C GLN A 331 -10.31 -32.56 -16.98
N GLU A 332 -9.17 -32.62 -16.29
CA GLU A 332 -8.77 -33.79 -15.50
C GLU A 332 -9.84 -34.17 -14.48
N GLN A 333 -10.36 -33.19 -13.73
CA GLN A 333 -11.43 -33.42 -12.75
C GLN A 333 -12.73 -33.92 -13.38
N ARG A 334 -12.94 -33.67 -14.68
CA ARG A 334 -14.08 -34.16 -15.46
C ARG A 334 -13.80 -35.49 -16.15
N GLY A 335 -12.60 -36.06 -16.00
CA GLY A 335 -12.19 -37.30 -16.66
C GLY A 335 -11.83 -37.14 -18.14
N ALA A 336 -11.68 -35.92 -18.65
CA ALA A 336 -11.38 -35.65 -20.05
C ALA A 336 -9.86 -35.55 -20.30
N SER A 337 -9.18 -36.71 -20.32
CA SER A 337 -7.71 -36.80 -20.36
C SER A 337 -7.09 -36.13 -21.59
N GLU A 338 -7.58 -36.39 -22.81
CA GLU A 338 -7.05 -35.78 -24.05
C GLU A 338 -7.18 -34.25 -24.04
N ALA A 339 -8.33 -33.75 -23.56
CA ALA A 339 -8.55 -32.31 -23.44
C ALA A 339 -7.62 -31.69 -22.39
N ALA A 340 -7.37 -32.38 -21.28
CA ALA A 340 -6.42 -31.94 -20.28
C ALA A 340 -5.00 -31.87 -20.83
N GLU A 341 -4.55 -32.91 -21.54
CA GLU A 341 -3.23 -32.99 -22.18
C GLU A 341 -3.01 -31.83 -23.17
N SER A 342 -4.00 -31.55 -24.01
CA SER A 342 -3.96 -30.42 -24.94
C SER A 342 -3.74 -29.07 -24.24
N TYR A 343 -4.43 -28.85 -23.11
CA TYR A 343 -4.22 -27.64 -22.31
C TYR A 343 -2.88 -27.61 -21.57
N TYR A 344 -2.36 -28.76 -21.11
CA TYR A 344 -1.00 -28.82 -20.57
C TYR A 344 0.04 -28.45 -21.63
N ASN A 345 -0.10 -28.96 -22.84
CA ASN A 345 0.78 -28.61 -23.96
C ASN A 345 0.73 -27.11 -24.27
N GLN A 346 -0.47 -26.52 -24.37
CA GLN A 346 -0.62 -25.07 -24.56
C GLN A 346 0.02 -24.26 -23.42
N SER A 347 -0.13 -24.70 -22.17
CA SER A 347 0.51 -24.07 -21.02
C SER A 347 2.04 -24.07 -21.15
N VAL A 348 2.64 -25.20 -21.53
CA VAL A 348 4.08 -25.35 -21.77
C VAL A 348 4.55 -24.43 -22.90
N ILE A 349 3.83 -24.37 -24.01
CA ILE A 349 4.16 -23.50 -25.15
C ILE A 349 4.19 -22.02 -24.71
N GLU A 350 3.15 -21.56 -24.02
CA GLU A 350 3.09 -20.16 -23.56
C GLU A 350 4.24 -19.84 -22.61
N VAL A 351 4.47 -20.68 -21.59
CA VAL A 351 5.48 -20.37 -20.58
C VAL A 351 6.90 -20.44 -21.14
N THR A 352 7.18 -21.36 -22.06
CA THR A 352 8.50 -21.47 -22.72
C THR A 352 8.78 -20.27 -23.61
N GLU A 353 7.79 -19.80 -24.38
CA GLU A 353 7.92 -18.54 -25.15
C GLU A 353 8.19 -17.34 -24.22
N GLY A 354 7.52 -17.31 -23.07
CA GLY A 354 7.76 -16.33 -22.03
C GLY A 354 9.18 -16.37 -21.47
N ILE A 355 9.69 -17.57 -21.13
CA ILE A 355 11.04 -17.78 -20.60
C ILE A 355 12.10 -17.34 -21.61
N VAL A 356 11.98 -17.73 -22.88
CA VAL A 356 12.94 -17.36 -23.94
C VAL A 356 12.98 -15.85 -24.16
N SER A 357 11.86 -15.17 -23.93
CA SER A 357 11.75 -13.71 -24.06
C SER A 357 12.06 -12.97 -22.75
N SER A 358 12.43 -13.68 -21.68
CA SER A 358 12.71 -13.11 -20.36
C SER A 358 14.15 -12.64 -20.21
N ARG A 359 14.36 -11.62 -19.39
CA ARG A 359 15.69 -11.30 -18.85
C ARG A 359 15.96 -12.12 -17.59
N VAL A 360 17.22 -12.44 -17.35
CA VAL A 360 17.65 -13.06 -16.09
C VAL A 360 17.38 -12.10 -14.94
N GLY A 361 16.83 -12.61 -13.83
CA GLY A 361 16.57 -11.84 -12.61
C GLY A 361 15.15 -11.28 -12.46
N LEU A 362 14.22 -11.59 -13.37
CA LEU A 362 12.81 -11.24 -13.19
C LEU A 362 12.18 -12.05 -12.04
N ASP A 363 11.49 -11.37 -11.11
CA ASP A 363 10.90 -11.96 -9.89
C ASP A 363 9.94 -13.15 -10.15
N TRP A 364 9.33 -13.24 -11.33
CA TRP A 364 8.37 -14.29 -11.71
C TRP A 364 8.97 -15.42 -12.55
N LEU A 365 10.22 -15.29 -12.99
CA LEU A 365 10.89 -16.30 -13.81
C LEU A 365 11.03 -17.68 -13.11
N PRO A 366 11.34 -17.77 -11.80
CA PRO A 366 11.36 -19.07 -11.12
C PRO A 366 10.02 -19.79 -11.18
N GLU A 367 8.91 -19.06 -11.07
CA GLU A 367 7.57 -19.64 -11.14
C GLU A 367 7.25 -20.14 -12.56
N ALA A 368 7.65 -19.39 -13.59
CA ALA A 368 7.53 -19.82 -14.97
C ALA A 368 8.28 -21.14 -15.23
N LEU A 369 9.51 -21.26 -14.71
CA LEU A 369 10.31 -22.49 -14.83
C LEU A 369 9.63 -23.68 -14.14
N LEU A 370 9.14 -23.51 -12.90
CA LEU A 370 8.39 -24.59 -12.24
C LEU A 370 7.13 -24.98 -12.99
N MET A 371 6.42 -24.02 -13.58
CA MET A 371 5.23 -24.29 -14.36
C MET A 371 5.55 -25.10 -15.61
N ALA A 372 6.63 -24.76 -16.32
CA ALA A 372 7.12 -25.53 -17.45
C ALA A 372 7.46 -26.97 -17.06
N ALA A 373 8.24 -27.13 -15.98
CA ALA A 373 8.63 -28.46 -15.48
C ALA A 373 7.41 -29.31 -15.10
N HIS A 374 6.44 -28.73 -14.40
CA HIS A 374 5.21 -29.42 -14.04
C HIS A 374 4.36 -29.79 -15.27
N GLY A 375 4.33 -28.93 -16.30
CA GLY A 375 3.69 -29.26 -17.57
C GLY A 375 4.36 -30.44 -18.26
N TYR A 376 5.70 -30.49 -18.29
CA TYR A 376 6.44 -31.62 -18.84
C TYR A 376 6.20 -32.92 -18.06
N GLU A 377 6.09 -32.88 -16.72
CA GLU A 377 5.69 -34.06 -15.94
C GLU A 377 4.33 -34.61 -16.39
N LYS A 378 3.37 -33.72 -16.65
CA LYS A 378 2.01 -34.07 -17.06
C LYS A 378 1.92 -34.59 -18.50
N LEU A 379 2.91 -34.27 -19.33
CA LEU A 379 3.06 -34.72 -20.71
C LEU A 379 4.05 -35.89 -20.82
N GLU A 380 4.38 -36.55 -19.70
CA GLU A 380 5.30 -37.69 -19.63
C GLU A 380 6.72 -37.41 -20.16
N ALA A 381 7.10 -36.14 -20.26
CA ALA A 381 8.42 -35.68 -20.69
C ALA A 381 9.39 -35.52 -19.49
N ALA A 382 9.66 -36.62 -18.77
CA ALA A 382 10.37 -36.61 -17.50
C ALA A 382 11.78 -35.97 -17.56
N ASP A 383 12.54 -36.22 -18.63
CA ASP A 383 13.89 -35.67 -18.77
C ASP A 383 13.91 -34.13 -18.88
N SER A 384 12.96 -33.58 -19.63
CA SER A 384 12.77 -32.12 -19.75
C SER A 384 12.42 -31.50 -18.40
N ALA A 385 11.52 -32.14 -17.64
CA ALA A 385 11.17 -31.69 -16.29
C ALA A 385 12.38 -31.74 -15.34
N LYS A 386 13.12 -32.86 -15.32
CA LYS A 386 14.32 -33.05 -14.49
C LYS A 386 15.40 -32.02 -14.82
N ASN A 387 15.62 -31.70 -16.10
CA ASN A 387 16.59 -30.67 -16.50
C ASN A 387 16.23 -29.30 -15.93
N ILE A 388 14.96 -28.88 -16.05
CA ILE A 388 14.51 -27.60 -15.51
C ILE A 388 14.67 -27.56 -13.99
N TYR A 389 14.27 -28.63 -13.28
CA TYR A 389 14.46 -28.68 -11.83
C TYR A 389 15.94 -28.58 -11.42
N ARG A 390 16.85 -29.23 -12.14
CA ARG A 390 18.31 -29.08 -11.90
C ARG A 390 18.78 -27.66 -12.12
N GLN A 391 18.33 -26.99 -13.19
CA GLN A 391 18.67 -25.59 -13.42
C GLN A 391 18.17 -24.71 -12.27
N MET A 392 16.96 -24.97 -11.77
CA MET A 392 16.40 -24.22 -10.66
C MET A 392 17.18 -24.37 -9.35
N THR A 393 17.74 -25.54 -9.06
CA THR A 393 18.53 -25.76 -7.84
C THR A 393 19.89 -25.07 -7.89
N VAL A 394 20.43 -24.85 -9.09
CA VAL A 394 21.65 -24.08 -9.33
C VAL A 394 21.39 -22.58 -9.31
N PHE A 395 20.47 -22.09 -10.16
CA PHE A 395 20.25 -20.66 -10.35
C PHE A 395 19.52 -19.97 -9.19
N TYR A 396 18.72 -20.71 -8.41
CA TYR A 396 17.95 -20.16 -7.29
C TYR A 396 18.33 -20.80 -5.95
N LYS A 397 19.59 -21.21 -5.80
CA LYS A 397 20.14 -21.81 -4.58
C LYS A 397 19.80 -20.99 -3.33
N GLY A 398 19.36 -21.68 -2.28
CA GLY A 398 18.98 -21.04 -1.00
C GLY A 398 17.60 -20.41 -0.97
N THR A 399 16.82 -20.47 -2.06
CA THR A 399 15.44 -19.98 -2.10
C THR A 399 14.42 -21.11 -1.94
N ASN A 400 13.17 -20.77 -1.61
CA ASN A 400 12.06 -21.73 -1.61
C ASN A 400 11.86 -22.41 -2.96
N TRP A 401 12.20 -21.75 -4.07
CA TRP A 401 12.09 -22.31 -5.42
C TRP A 401 13.02 -23.51 -5.62
N ALA A 402 14.27 -23.40 -5.16
CA ALA A 402 15.22 -24.52 -5.18
C ALA A 402 14.78 -25.67 -4.27
N THR A 403 14.19 -25.37 -3.10
CA THR A 403 13.63 -26.39 -2.21
C THR A 403 12.51 -27.19 -2.89
N ILE A 404 11.59 -26.51 -3.59
CA ILE A 404 10.52 -27.16 -4.36
C ILE A 404 11.12 -28.04 -5.47
N ALA A 405 12.09 -27.52 -6.22
CA ALA A 405 12.74 -28.25 -7.30
C ALA A 405 13.51 -29.50 -6.80
N ASN A 406 14.27 -29.38 -5.71
CA ASN A 406 14.95 -30.52 -5.08
C ASN A 406 13.98 -31.62 -4.64
N LYS A 407 12.87 -31.23 -4.00
CA LYS A 407 11.85 -32.18 -3.58
C LYS A 407 11.27 -32.93 -4.79
N ARG A 408 11.00 -32.21 -5.89
CA ARG A 408 10.50 -32.80 -7.13
C ARG A 408 11.53 -33.73 -7.78
N LEU A 409 12.81 -33.37 -7.82
CA LEU A 409 13.86 -34.26 -8.33
C LEU A 409 13.94 -35.58 -7.57
N GLY A 410 13.73 -35.58 -6.26
CA GLY A 410 13.71 -36.79 -5.44
C GLY A 410 12.48 -37.68 -5.64
N THR A 411 11.42 -37.17 -6.27
CA THR A 411 10.15 -37.89 -6.48
C THR A 411 9.73 -37.99 -7.95
N ALA A 412 10.50 -37.41 -8.87
CA ALA A 412 10.19 -37.42 -10.29
C ALA A 412 10.40 -38.84 -10.83
N PRO A 413 9.42 -39.41 -11.56
CA PRO A 413 9.53 -40.74 -12.15
C PRO A 413 10.74 -40.85 -13.08
#